data_AF-A0A971I830-F1
#
_entry.id   AF-A0A971I830-F1
#
_cell.length_a   1.000
_cell.length_b   1.000
_cell.length_c   1.000
_cell.angle_alpha   90.00
_cell.angle_beta   90.00
_cell.angle_gamma   90.00
#
_symmetry.space_group_name_H-M   'P 1'
#
loop_
_entity.id
_entity.type
_entity.pdbx_description
1 polymer ?
#
loop_
_entity_poly.entity_id
_entity_poly.type
_entity_poly.pdbx_seq_one_letter_code
_entity_poly.pdbx_strand_id
1 'polypeptide(L)'
;MIINHNISALNTYRQLSINVTAGNRSLEKLSSGYRINRAGDDAAGLAISEKMRGQIRGLNMASKNAQDGISLIQTAEGALNETHSILQRMRELAVQAANGTNTDADRAE
;
A
#
# COMPACT_ATOMS: atom_id res chain seq x y z
N MET A 1 17.22 11.93 68.70
CA MET A 1 17.90 11.37 67.51
C MET A 1 17.26 10.03 67.20
N ILE A 2 16.57 9.89 66.07
CA ILE A 2 15.93 8.62 65.67
C ILE A 2 16.91 7.93 64.72
N ILE A 3 17.46 6.78 65.11
CA ILE A 3 18.49 6.04 64.36
C ILE A 3 17.88 4.95 63.46
N ASN A 4 16.66 4.49 63.76
CA ASN A 4 16.06 3.32 63.11
C ASN A 4 15.50 3.59 61.70
N HIS A 5 15.13 4.83 61.38
CA HIS A 5 14.53 5.17 60.08
C HIS A 5 15.08 6.50 59.57
N ASN A 6 15.58 6.51 58.34
CA ASN A 6 16.04 7.72 57.66
C ASN A 6 15.03 8.11 56.56
N ILE A 7 14.03 8.89 56.96
CA ILE A 7 12.92 9.32 56.09
C ILE A 7 13.45 10.20 54.94
N SER A 8 14.46 11.02 55.19
CA SER A 8 15.09 11.86 54.17
C SER A 8 15.76 11.02 53.07
N ALA A 9 16.51 9.98 53.45
CA ALA A 9 17.10 9.05 52.48
C ALA A 9 16.04 8.29 51.68
N LEU A 10 14.96 7.84 52.32
CA LEU A 10 13.84 7.17 51.64
C LEU A 10 13.13 8.09 50.64
N ASN A 11 12.96 9.37 50.97
CA ASN A 11 12.37 10.35 50.06
C ASN A 11 13.28 10.60 48.85
N THR A 12 14.59 10.79 49.08
CA THR A 12 15.57 10.94 48.00
C THR A 12 15.62 9.72 47.09
N TYR A 13 15.55 8.50 47.65
CA TYR A 13 15.48 7.26 46.86
C TYR A 13 14.20 7.19 46.00
N ARG A 14 13.05 7.60 46.54
CA ARG A 14 11.80 7.66 45.78
C ARG A 14 11.91 8.65 44.60
N GLN A 15 12.47 9.84 44.83
CA GLN A 15 12.67 10.83 43.78
C GLN A 15 13.66 10.35 42.71
N LEU A 16 14.73 9.67 43.11
CA LEU A 16 15.68 9.04 42.19
C LEU A 16 14.99 7.98 41.33
N SER A 17 14.19 7.11 41.93
CA SER A 17 13.45 6.06 41.20
C SER A 17 12.48 6.62 40.16
N ILE A 18 11.78 7.71 40.48
CA ILE A 18 10.90 8.43 39.54
C ILE A 18 11.73 8.99 38.37
N ASN A 19 12.87 9.65 38.66
CA ASN A 19 13.74 10.23 37.64
C ASN A 19 14.35 9.16 36.72
N VAL A 20 14.81 8.03 37.27
CA VAL A 20 15.33 6.90 36.48
C VAL A 20 14.25 6.36 35.56
N THR A 21 13.01 6.20 36.05
CA THR A 21 11.89 5.73 35.25
C THR A 21 11.55 6.70 34.12
N ALA A 22 11.55 8.00 34.39
CA ALA A 22 11.32 9.03 33.37
C ALA A 22 12.45 9.05 32.31
N GLY A 23 13.71 8.94 32.74
CA GLY A 23 14.87 8.85 31.86
C GLY A 23 14.80 7.64 30.93
N ASN A 24 14.46 6.47 31.47
CA ASN A 24 14.29 5.25 30.68
C ASN A 24 13.18 5.37 29.63
N ARG A 25 12.05 6.02 29.96
CA ARG A 25 10.97 6.28 28.99
C ARG A 25 11.41 7.21 27.86
N SER A 26 12.19 8.24 28.17
CA SER A 26 12.74 9.13 27.15
C SER A 26 13.73 8.40 26.23
N LEU A 27 14.58 7.54 26.79
CA LEU A 27 15.49 6.70 26.02
C LEU A 27 14.74 5.71 25.11
N GLU A 28 13.64 5.13 25.56
CA GLU A 28 12.78 4.26 24.74
C GLU A 28 12.20 5.01 23.52
N LYS A 29 11.72 6.24 23.72
CA LYS A 29 11.20 7.08 22.63
C LYS A 29 12.29 7.52 21.65
N LEU A 30 13.49 7.83 22.15
CA LEU A 30 14.64 8.15 21.31
C LEU A 30 15.10 6.94 20.50
N SER A 31 15.20 5.76 21.12
CA SER A 31 15.68 4.54 20.46
C SER A 31 14.70 3.99 19.42
N SER A 32 13.39 4.14 19.64
CA SER A 32 12.35 3.69 18.71
C SER A 32 12.09 4.70 17.58
N GLY A 33 12.40 5.98 17.80
CA GLY A 33 12.00 7.07 16.91
C GLY A 33 10.49 7.36 16.91
N TYR A 34 9.71 6.66 17.72
CA TYR A 34 8.26 6.87 17.84
C TYR A 34 7.91 7.62 19.12
N ARG A 35 6.99 8.59 18.98
CA ARG A 35 6.45 9.33 20.12
C ARG A 35 5.57 8.46 21.03
N ILE A 36 4.84 7.50 20.45
CA ILE A 36 3.91 6.59 21.13
C ILE A 36 4.41 5.17 20.90
N ASN A 37 4.94 4.53 21.95
CA ASN A 37 5.41 3.14 21.88
C ASN A 37 4.45 2.16 22.55
N ARG A 38 3.66 2.64 23.52
CA ARG A 38 2.72 1.82 24.30
C ARG A 38 1.35 2.49 24.36
N ALA A 39 0.31 1.69 24.53
CA ALA A 39 -1.06 2.20 24.73
C ALA A 39 -1.18 3.10 25.97
N GLY A 40 -0.30 2.91 26.97
CA GLY A 40 -0.24 3.76 28.16
C GLY A 40 0.35 5.15 27.94
N ASP A 41 1.05 5.40 26.83
CA ASP A 41 1.52 6.76 26.48
C ASP A 41 0.38 7.62 25.91
N ASP A 42 -0.40 7.06 24.99
CA ASP A 42 -1.52 7.71 24.31
C ASP A 42 -2.39 6.66 23.61
N ALA A 43 -3.44 6.16 24.29
CA ALA A 43 -4.29 5.11 23.75
C ALA A 43 -5.08 5.57 22.51
N ALA A 44 -5.56 6.82 22.50
CA ALA A 44 -6.31 7.38 21.39
C ALA A 44 -5.39 7.62 20.18
N GLY A 45 -4.21 8.21 20.40
CA GLY A 45 -3.19 8.40 19.38
C GLY A 45 -2.71 7.10 18.78
N LEU A 46 -2.51 6.05 19.59
CA LEU A 46 -2.16 4.73 19.10
C LEU A 46 -3.27 4.13 18.22
N ALA A 47 -4.52 4.20 18.65
CA ALA A 47 -5.66 3.70 17.88
C ALA A 47 -5.83 4.42 16.53
N ILE A 48 -5.66 5.75 16.51
CA ILE A 48 -5.68 6.55 15.28
C ILE A 48 -4.51 6.16 14.38
N SER A 49 -3.31 5.99 14.93
CA SER A 49 -2.12 5.64 14.16
C SER A 49 -2.24 4.27 13.50
N GLU A 50 -2.82 3.28 14.18
CA GLU A 50 -3.06 1.95 13.62
C GLU A 50 -4.19 1.98 12.58
N LYS A 51 -5.26 2.76 12.80
CA LYS A 51 -6.28 3.01 11.77
C LYS A 51 -5.66 3.60 10.51
N MET A 52 -4.83 4.63 10.63
CA MET A 52 -4.12 5.25 9.51
C MET A 52 -3.16 4.26 8.83
N ARG A 53 -2.40 3.47 9.60
CA ARG A 53 -1.51 2.44 9.05
C ARG A 53 -2.29 1.37 8.27
N GLY A 54 -3.51 1.03 8.71
CA GLY A 54 -4.43 0.16 7.98
C GLY A 54 -4.91 0.81 6.68
N GLN A 55 -5.33 2.07 6.73
CA GLN A 55 -5.75 2.82 5.54
C GLN A 55 -4.63 2.95 4.51
N ILE A 56 -3.40 3.28 4.93
CA ILE A 56 -2.24 3.37 4.03
C ILE A 56 -1.97 2.03 3.34
N ARG A 57 -1.99 0.92 4.09
CA ARG A 57 -1.85 -0.42 3.51
C ARG A 57 -2.96 -0.73 2.51
N GLY A 58 -4.21 -0.38 2.84
CA GLY A 58 -5.34 -0.52 1.93
C GLY A 58 -5.20 0.30 0.65
N LEU A 59 -4.78 1.57 0.76
CA LEU A 59 -4.54 2.45 -0.39
C LEU A 59 -3.39 1.97 -1.27
N ASN A 60 -2.32 1.44 -0.69
CA ASN A 60 -1.22 0.85 -1.46
C ASN A 60 -1.68 -0.36 -2.27
N MET A 61 -2.51 -1.23 -1.68
CA MET A 61 -3.12 -2.35 -2.41
C MET A 61 -4.11 -1.88 -3.47
N ALA A 62 -4.91 -0.86 -3.19
CA ALA A 62 -5.82 -0.27 -4.17
C ALA A 62 -5.07 0.31 -5.38
N SER A 63 -3.95 1.00 -5.14
CA SER A 63 -3.07 1.51 -6.20
C SER A 63 -2.49 0.39 -7.06
N LYS A 64 -2.00 -0.69 -6.42
CA LYS A 64 -1.54 -1.88 -7.14
C LYS A 64 -2.65 -2.50 -7.98
N ASN A 65 -3.83 -2.69 -7.42
CA ASN A 65 -4.98 -3.26 -8.13
C ASN A 65 -5.42 -2.38 -9.32
N ALA A 66 -5.34 -1.05 -9.17
CA ALA A 66 -5.61 -0.13 -10.27
C ALA A 66 -4.58 -0.28 -11.40
N GLN A 67 -3.30 -0.42 -11.04
CA GLN A 67 -2.23 -0.66 -12.02
C GLN A 67 -2.42 -2.00 -12.76
N ASP A 68 -2.77 -3.06 -12.03
CA ASP A 68 -3.08 -4.37 -12.62
C ASP A 68 -4.29 -4.27 -13.57
N GLY A 69 -5.33 -3.51 -13.19
CA GLY A 69 -6.47 -3.21 -14.04
C GLY A 69 -6.11 -2.45 -15.32
N ILE A 70 -5.21 -1.47 -15.23
CA ILE A 70 -4.67 -0.75 -16.39
C ILE A 70 -3.94 -1.72 -17.32
N SER A 71 -3.07 -2.58 -16.78
CA SER A 71 -2.34 -3.56 -17.58
C SER A 71 -3.26 -4.58 -18.27
N LEU A 72 -4.36 -4.98 -17.61
CA LEU A 72 -5.38 -5.83 -18.22
C LEU A 72 -6.07 -5.13 -19.40
N ILE A 73 -6.48 -3.87 -19.21
CA ILE A 73 -7.13 -3.08 -20.25
C ILE A 73 -6.19 -2.87 -21.44
N GLN A 74 -4.92 -2.51 -21.20
CA GLN A 74 -3.92 -2.36 -22.28
C GLN A 74 -3.74 -3.65 -23.08
N THR A 75 -3.74 -4.81 -22.41
CA THR A 75 -3.66 -6.11 -23.09
C THR A 75 -4.90 -6.35 -23.97
N ALA A 76 -6.08 -6.01 -23.46
CA ALA A 76 -7.33 -6.11 -24.22
C ALA A 76 -7.36 -5.14 -25.41
N GLU A 77 -6.93 -3.89 -25.25
CA GLU A 77 -6.82 -2.90 -26.32
C GLU A 77 -5.85 -3.36 -27.41
N GLY A 78 -4.70 -3.94 -27.03
CA GLY A 78 -3.76 -4.53 -27.97
C GLY A 78 -4.39 -5.65 -28.81
N ALA A 79 -5.11 -6.57 -28.15
CA ALA A 79 -5.81 -7.64 -28.85
C ALA A 79 -6.91 -7.10 -29.78
N LEU A 80 -7.67 -6.09 -29.35
CA LEU A 80 -8.71 -5.48 -30.17
C LEU A 80 -8.14 -4.75 -31.40
N ASN A 81 -6.97 -4.11 -31.28
CA ASN A 81 -6.29 -3.52 -32.43
C ASN A 81 -5.96 -4.56 -33.51
N GLU A 82 -5.49 -5.74 -33.11
CA GLU A 82 -5.26 -6.84 -34.07
C GLU A 82 -6.57 -7.32 -34.71
N THR A 83 -7.64 -7.48 -33.93
CA THR A 83 -8.95 -7.84 -34.51
C THR A 83 -9.45 -6.79 -35.50
N HIS A 84 -9.19 -5.51 -35.25
CA HIS A 84 -9.55 -4.43 -36.15
C HIS A 84 -8.79 -4.52 -37.47
N SER A 85 -7.48 -4.75 -37.43
CA SER A 85 -6.64 -4.95 -38.62
C SER A 85 -7.09 -6.16 -39.45
N ILE A 86 -7.42 -7.28 -38.79
CA ILE A 86 -7.93 -8.48 -39.46
C ILE A 86 -9.28 -8.19 -40.12
N LEU A 87 -10.20 -7.49 -39.44
CA LEU A 87 -11.51 -7.12 -40.00
C LEU A 87 -11.37 -6.19 -41.21
N GLN A 88 -10.44 -5.23 -41.17
CA GLN A 88 -10.14 -4.38 -42.33
C GLN A 88 -9.65 -5.22 -43.51
N ARG A 89 -8.71 -6.14 -43.28
CA ARG A 89 -8.18 -7.02 -44.33
C ARG A 89 -9.26 -7.95 -44.89
N MET A 90 -10.10 -8.54 -44.05
CA MET A 90 -11.23 -9.36 -44.49
C MET A 90 -12.22 -8.57 -45.34
N ARG A 91 -12.47 -7.30 -44.99
CA ARG A 91 -13.34 -6.43 -45.81
C ARG A 91 -12.72 -6.15 -47.17
N GLU A 92 -11.42 -5.86 -47.24
CA GLU A 92 -10.72 -5.69 -48.52
C GLU A 92 -10.83 -6.95 -49.39
N LEU A 93 -10.57 -8.12 -48.81
CA LEU A 93 -10.67 -9.40 -49.49
C LEU A 93 -12.10 -9.68 -49.98
N ALA A 94 -13.12 -9.38 -49.16
CA ALA A 94 -14.52 -9.56 -49.56
C ALA A 94 -14.92 -8.65 -50.73
N VAL A 95 -14.47 -7.38 -50.73
CA VAL A 95 -14.69 -6.46 -51.86
C VAL A 95 -13.93 -6.91 -53.11
N GLN A 96 -12.70 -7.40 -52.94
CA GLN A 96 -11.91 -7.96 -54.04
C GLN A 96 -12.59 -9.19 -54.64
N ALA A 97 -13.06 -10.13 -53.83
CA ALA A 97 -13.76 -11.34 -54.26
C ALA A 97 -15.09 -11.06 -54.98
N ALA A 98 -15.78 -9.97 -54.60
CA ALA A 98 -17.01 -9.52 -55.24
C ALA A 98 -16.81 -8.94 -56.66
N ASN A 99 -15.56 -8.73 -57.10
CA ASN A 99 -15.30 -8.28 -58.47
C ASN A 99 -15.62 -9.40 -59.48
N GLY A 100 -16.30 -9.05 -60.58
CA GLY A 100 -16.79 -9.99 -61.59
C GLY A 100 -15.71 -10.62 -62.46
N THR A 101 -14.47 -10.11 -62.40
CA THR A 101 -13.32 -10.61 -63.14
C THR A 101 -12.60 -11.78 -62.46
N ASN A 102 -12.86 -12.03 -61.17
CA ASN A 102 -12.18 -13.10 -60.43
C ASN A 102 -12.88 -14.43 -60.72
N THR A 103 -12.10 -15.46 -61.07
CA THR A 103 -12.60 -16.81 -61.28
C THR A 103 -12.86 -17.50 -59.93
N ASP A 104 -13.59 -18.62 -59.93
CA ASP A 104 -13.85 -19.36 -58.68
C ASP A 104 -12.57 -19.95 -58.06
N ALA A 105 -11.50 -20.14 -58.86
CA ALA A 105 -10.18 -20.49 -58.36
C ALA A 105 -9.53 -19.31 -57.60
N ASP A 106 -9.62 -18.09 -58.14
CA ASP A 106 -9.07 -16.87 -57.52
C ASP A 106 -9.83 -16.44 -56.24
N ARG A 107 -11.05 -16.94 -56.04
CA ARG A 107 -11.86 -16.71 -54.83
C ARG A 107 -11.64 -17.75 -53.73
N ALA A 108 -11.00 -18.87 -54.06
CA ALA A 108 -10.74 -19.98 -53.13
C ALA A 108 -9.35 -19.91 -52.47
N GLU A 109 -8.43 -19.10 -53.02
CA GLU A 109 -7.17 -18.67 -52.39
C GLU A 109 -7.36 -17.43 -51.50
#